data_AF-A0A661D4Z3-F1
#
_entry.id   AF-A0A661D4Z3-F1
#
_cell.length_a   1.000
_cell.length_b   1.000
_cell.length_c   1.000
_cell.angle_alpha   90.00
_cell.angle_beta   90.00
_cell.angle_gamma   90.00
#
_symmetry.space_group_name_H-M   'P 1'
#
loop_
_entity.id
_entity.type
_entity.pdbx_description
1 polymer ?
#
loop_
_entity_poly.entity_id
_entity_poly.type
_entity_poly.pdbx_seq_one_letter_code
_entity_poly.pdbx_strand_id
1 'polypeptide(L)'
;MERVRGECPLGSKCETAKDDKLYICPWYTKIAGVDPQGVEHDEWSCAITWLPILQVESSQTNRGVSAAIESLRNSQVEGQKNTLQTLIGLAHAKDITPS
;
A
#
# COMPACT_ATOMS: atom_id res chain seq x y z
N MET A 1 4.80 -37.20 -11.30
CA MET A 1 3.60 -36.86 -10.51
C MET A 1 2.75 -35.86 -11.26
N GLU A 2 1.56 -36.29 -11.68
CA GLU A 2 0.59 -35.48 -12.42
C GLU A 2 -0.02 -34.41 -11.50
N ARG A 3 -0.09 -33.15 -11.95
CA ARG A 3 -0.72 -32.06 -11.18
C ARG A 3 -2.21 -32.00 -11.50
N VAL A 4 -3.05 -32.16 -10.48
CA VAL A 4 -4.51 -32.11 -10.59
C VAL A 4 -5.02 -30.91 -9.83
N ARG A 5 -6.02 -30.21 -10.37
CA ARG A 5 -6.72 -29.14 -9.66
C ARG A 5 -7.46 -29.73 -8.47
N GLY A 6 -7.05 -29.36 -7.26
CA GLY A 6 -7.73 -29.70 -6.02
C GLY A 6 -8.73 -28.62 -5.61
N GLU A 7 -9.52 -28.91 -4.57
CA GLU A 7 -10.35 -27.92 -3.90
C GLU A 7 -9.50 -27.05 -2.96
N CYS A 8 -9.94 -25.82 -2.68
CA CYS A 8 -9.30 -24.92 -1.73
C CYS A 8 -10.11 -24.89 -0.42
N PRO A 9 -9.75 -25.71 0.56
CA PRO A 9 -10.39 -25.66 1.86
C PRO A 9 -9.69 -24.60 2.72
N LEU A 10 -10.41 -23.54 3.09
CA LEU A 10 -10.00 -22.68 4.21
C LEU A 10 -9.97 -23.56 5.48
N GLY A 11 -8.81 -24.18 5.74
CA GLY A 11 -8.59 -25.15 6.82
C GLY A 11 -7.80 -26.42 6.45
N SER A 12 -7.39 -26.65 5.20
CA SER A 12 -6.51 -27.80 4.85
C SER A 12 -5.29 -27.39 4.01
N LYS A 13 -4.49 -28.37 3.58
CA LYS A 13 -3.24 -28.15 2.85
C LYS A 13 -3.51 -27.69 1.40
N CYS A 14 -2.84 -26.63 0.94
CA CYS A 14 -3.02 -26.11 -0.43
C CYS A 14 -2.29 -26.93 -1.50
N GLU A 15 -1.44 -27.87 -1.07
CA GLU A 15 -0.90 -28.94 -1.88
C GLU A 15 -0.99 -30.27 -1.11
N THR A 16 -1.33 -31.36 -1.79
CA THR A 16 -1.32 -32.70 -1.19
C THR A 16 -0.93 -33.74 -2.23
N ALA A 17 0.07 -34.54 -1.91
CA ALA A 17 0.45 -35.71 -2.70
C ALA A 17 -0.41 -36.91 -2.25
N LYS A 18 -1.23 -37.44 -3.16
CA LYS A 18 -2.04 -38.64 -2.94
C LYS A 18 -2.14 -39.42 -4.25
N ASP A 19 -2.02 -40.74 -4.18
CA ASP A 19 -2.20 -41.65 -5.34
C ASP A 19 -1.29 -41.29 -6.54
N ASP A 20 -0.04 -40.92 -6.27
CA ASP A 20 0.96 -40.48 -7.27
C ASP A 20 0.55 -39.24 -8.09
N LYS A 21 -0.42 -38.48 -7.55
CA LYS A 21 -0.90 -37.20 -8.06
C LYS A 21 -0.71 -36.10 -7.03
N LEU A 22 -0.36 -34.92 -7.52
CA LEU A 22 -0.26 -33.71 -6.71
C LEU A 22 -1.53 -32.90 -6.88
N TYR A 23 -2.38 -32.88 -5.86
CA TYR A 23 -3.57 -32.04 -5.81
C TYR A 23 -3.16 -30.63 -5.39
N ILE A 24 -3.31 -29.67 -6.29
CA ILE A 24 -2.96 -28.27 -6.06
C ILE A 24 -4.24 -27.44 -6.05
N CYS A 25 -4.47 -26.73 -4.95
CA CYS A 25 -5.58 -25.79 -4.85
C CYS A 25 -5.34 -24.57 -5.77
N PRO A 26 -6.38 -24.03 -6.44
CA PRO A 26 -6.30 -22.79 -7.22
C PRO A 26 -5.66 -21.58 -6.52
N TRP A 27 -5.62 -21.52 -5.19
CA TRP A 27 -4.99 -20.43 -4.43
C TRP A 27 -3.49 -20.62 -4.24
N TYR A 28 -2.91 -21.73 -4.70
CA TYR A 28 -1.48 -21.93 -4.67
C TYR A 28 -0.83 -21.08 -5.76
N THR A 29 -0.17 -20.01 -5.35
CA THR A 29 0.38 -18.97 -6.24
C THR A 29 1.83 -18.70 -5.91
N LYS A 30 2.60 -18.33 -6.93
CA LYS A 30 3.95 -17.80 -6.76
C LYS A 30 3.85 -16.33 -6.36
N ILE A 31 4.62 -15.92 -5.37
CA ILE A 31 4.92 -14.51 -5.13
C ILE A 31 6.42 -14.31 -5.33
N ALA A 32 6.74 -13.28 -6.13
CA ALA A 32 8.10 -12.84 -6.39
C ALA A 32 8.19 -11.35 -6.05
N GLY A 33 9.10 -10.98 -5.16
CA GLY A 33 9.29 -9.59 -4.75
C GLY A 33 9.84 -9.45 -3.34
N VAL A 34 10.10 -8.21 -2.93
CA VAL A 34 10.61 -7.88 -1.60
C VAL A 34 9.45 -7.43 -0.72
N ASP A 35 9.33 -8.01 0.46
CA ASP A 35 8.28 -7.65 1.43
C ASP A 35 8.61 -6.34 2.19
N PRO A 36 7.68 -5.81 3.01
CA PRO A 36 7.90 -4.56 3.74
C PRO A 36 9.03 -4.63 4.79
N GLN A 37 9.52 -5.82 5.11
CA GLN A 37 10.63 -6.06 6.05
C GLN A 37 11.97 -6.22 5.32
N GLY A 38 11.98 -6.17 3.97
CA GLY A 38 13.18 -6.31 3.15
C GLY A 38 13.54 -7.75 2.80
N VAL A 39 12.65 -8.71 3.04
CA VAL A 39 12.87 -10.12 2.68
C VAL A 39 12.48 -10.34 1.22
N GLU A 40 13.40 -10.88 0.44
CA GLU A 40 13.12 -11.30 -0.93
C GLU A 40 12.42 -12.66 -0.94
N HIS A 41 11.27 -12.70 -1.58
CA HIS A 41 10.45 -13.90 -1.78
C HIS A 41 10.51 -14.29 -3.26
N ASP A 42 10.74 -15.56 -3.54
CA ASP A 42 10.54 -16.16 -4.88
C ASP A 42 10.00 -17.59 -4.74
N GLU A 43 8.90 -17.73 -4.00
CA GLU A 43 8.37 -19.04 -3.59
C GLU A 43 6.89 -19.22 -3.92
N TRP A 44 6.49 -20.49 -4.03
CA TRP A 44 5.09 -20.87 -4.18
C TRP A 44 4.50 -21.16 -2.81
N SER A 45 3.37 -20.52 -2.50
CA SER A 45 2.65 -20.78 -1.27
C SER A 45 1.15 -20.56 -1.48
N CYS A 46 0.38 -20.92 -0.46
CA CYS A 46 -1.04 -20.64 -0.49
C CYS A 46 -1.30 -19.14 -0.34
N ALA A 47 -2.25 -18.59 -1.11
CA ALA A 47 -2.60 -17.16 -1.05
C ALA A 47 -2.92 -16.68 0.39
N ILE A 48 -3.50 -17.55 1.23
CA ILE A 48 -3.82 -17.22 2.64
C ILE A 48 -2.54 -16.97 3.46
N THR A 49 -1.47 -17.73 3.22
CA THR A 49 -0.19 -17.57 3.92
C THR A 49 0.40 -16.18 3.70
N TRP A 50 0.14 -15.59 2.53
CA TRP A 50 0.58 -14.25 2.19
C TRP A 50 -0.26 -13.13 2.80
N LEU A 51 -1.47 -13.42 3.29
CA LEU A 51 -2.39 -12.39 3.79
C LEU A 51 -1.79 -11.50 4.90
N PRO A 52 -1.12 -12.04 5.93
CA PRO A 52 -0.55 -11.19 6.98
C PRO A 52 0.49 -10.22 6.42
N ILE A 53 1.36 -10.67 5.52
CA ILE A 53 2.41 -9.83 4.89
C ILE A 53 1.76 -8.76 4.01
N LEU A 54 0.81 -9.15 3.15
CA LEU A 54 0.09 -8.21 2.28
C LEU A 54 -0.70 -7.17 3.07
N GLN A 55 -1.26 -7.54 4.22
CA GLN A 55 -1.97 -6.60 5.08
C GLN A 55 -1.03 -5.61 5.78
N VAL A 56 0.18 -6.04 6.15
CA VAL A 56 1.24 -5.15 6.65
C VAL A 56 1.66 -4.16 5.56
N GLU A 57 1.87 -4.63 4.32
CA GLU A 57 2.21 -3.77 3.18
C GLU A 57 1.12 -2.74 2.91
N SER A 58 -0.14 -3.18 2.83
CA SER A 58 -1.29 -2.28 2.66
C SER A 58 -1.33 -1.20 3.74
N SER A 59 -1.04 -1.57 4.99
CA SER A 59 -0.98 -0.64 6.11
C SER A 59 0.20 0.33 6.00
N GLN A 60 1.37 -0.13 5.51
CA GLN A 60 2.56 0.71 5.31
C GLN A 60 2.32 1.74 4.20
N THR A 61 1.82 1.30 3.05
CA THR A 61 1.44 2.17 1.93
C THR A 61 0.40 3.22 2.36
N ASN A 62 -0.63 2.83 3.13
CA ASN A 62 -1.64 3.76 3.65
C ASN A 62 -1.05 4.82 4.60
N ARG A 63 -0.06 4.47 5.42
CA ARG A 63 0.66 5.44 6.27
C ARG A 63 1.46 6.44 5.42
N GLY A 64 2.10 5.98 4.35
CA GLY A 64 2.81 6.84 3.40
C GLY A 64 1.87 7.86 2.74
N VAL A 65 0.70 7.41 2.28
CA VAL A 65 -0.33 8.29 1.71
C VAL A 65 -0.81 9.31 2.74
N SER A 66 -1.07 8.89 3.97
CA SER A 66 -1.51 9.79 5.05
C SER A 66 -0.47 10.87 5.35
N ALA A 67 0.82 10.53 5.37
CA ALA A 67 1.90 11.49 5.55
C ALA A 67 2.00 12.49 4.39
N ALA A 68 1.78 12.03 3.14
CA ALA A 68 1.75 12.91 1.97
C ALA A 68 0.58 13.91 2.03
N ILE A 69 -0.59 13.47 2.46
CA ILE A 69 -1.77 14.34 2.66
C ILE A 69 -1.48 15.38 3.74
N GLU A 70 -0.87 14.99 4.86
CA GLU A 70 -0.50 15.91 5.94
C GLU A 70 0.52 16.96 5.46
N SER A 71 1.51 16.54 4.66
CA SER A 71 2.48 17.47 4.03
C SER A 71 1.79 18.47 3.09
N LEU A 72 0.86 18.00 2.26
CA LEU A 72 0.06 18.85 1.40
C LEU A 72 -0.79 19.85 2.20
N ARG A 73 -1.39 19.40 3.32
CA ARG A 73 -2.14 20.28 4.22
C ARG A 73 -1.25 21.40 4.76
N ASN A 74 -0.01 21.08 5.15
CA ASN A 74 0.94 22.05 5.68
C ASN A 74 1.37 23.08 4.62
N SER A 75 1.72 22.64 3.41
CA SER A 75 2.09 23.55 2.32
C SER A 75 0.93 24.42 1.85
N GLN A 76 -0.30 23.91 1.90
CA GLN A 76 -1.48 24.70 1.60
C GLN A 76 -1.74 25.79 2.66
N VAL A 77 -1.60 25.47 3.95
CA VAL A 77 -1.71 26.48 5.02
C VAL A 77 -0.64 27.56 4.87
N GLU A 78 0.59 27.18 4.54
CA GLU A 78 1.68 28.13 4.27
C GLU A 78 1.37 29.03 3.06
N GLY A 79 0.93 28.44 1.94
CA GLY A 79 0.55 29.19 0.75
C GLY A 79 -0.61 30.17 1.02
N GLN A 80 -1.60 29.76 1.81
CA GLN A 80 -2.70 30.63 2.25
C GLN A 80 -2.19 31.79 3.11
N LYS A 81 -1.31 31.53 4.07
CA LYS A 81 -0.70 32.59 4.90
C LYS A 81 0.07 33.61 4.06
N ASN A 82 0.89 33.14 3.12
CA ASN A 82 1.69 34.01 2.25
C ASN A 82 0.78 34.87 1.35
N THR A 83 -0.30 34.29 0.85
CA THR A 83 -1.31 35.01 0.05
C THR A 83 -1.97 36.10 0.89
N LEU A 84 -2.44 35.77 2.10
CA LEU A 84 -3.08 36.74 3.00
C LEU A 84 -2.12 37.86 3.42
N GLN A 85 -0.86 37.55 3.74
CA GLN A 85 0.15 38.55 4.07
C GLN A 85 0.42 39.50 2.91
N THR A 86 0.50 38.98 1.69
CA THR A 86 0.66 39.79 0.47
C THR A 86 -0.53 40.73 0.28
N LEU A 87 -1.76 40.22 0.44
CA LEU A 87 -2.97 41.03 0.32
C LEU A 87 -3.05 42.14 1.38
N ILE A 88 -2.67 41.84 2.63
CA ILE A 88 -2.60 42.83 3.71
C ILE A 88 -1.56 43.91 3.39
N GLY A 89 -0.37 43.52 2.92
CA GLY A 89 0.67 44.47 2.51
C GLY A 89 0.22 45.40 1.37
N LEU A 90 -0.53 44.86 0.39
CA LEU A 90 -1.12 45.66 -0.69
C LEU A 90 -2.19 46.63 -0.19
N ALA A 91 -3.02 46.21 0.78
CA ALA A 91 -4.01 47.10 1.40
C ALA A 91 -3.32 48.28 2.11
N HIS A 92 -2.29 48.01 2.92
CA HIS A 92 -1.52 49.07 3.58
C HIS A 92 -0.80 50.01 2.61
N ALA A 93 -0.27 49.50 1.50
CA ALA A 93 0.36 50.33 0.48
C ALA A 93 -0.63 51.28 -0.21
N LYS A 94 -1.88 50.85 -0.39
CA LYS A 94 -2.95 51.67 -0.99
C LYS A 94 -3.42 52.81 -0.09
N ASP A 95 -3.37 52.62 1.23
CA ASP A 95 -3.74 53.67 2.20
C ASP A 95 -2.68 54.78 2.32
N ILE A 96 -1.45 54.57 1.83
CA ILE A 96 -0.32 55.52 1.93
C ILE A 96 -0.17 56.39 0.67
N THR A 97 -0.83 56.07 -0.45
CA THR A 97 -0.86 56.94 -1.64
C THR A 97 -2.01 57.95 -1.53
N PRO A 98 -1.75 59.24 -1.22
CA PRO A 98 -2.76 60.27 -1.38
C PRO A 98 -3.06 60.44 -2.87
N SER A 99 -4.34 60.70 -3.18
CA SER A 99 -4.84 61.04 -4.51
C SER A 99 -4.05 62.14 -5.21
#